data_AF-A0A929K5G0-F1
#
_entry.id   AF-A0A929K5G0-F1
#
_cell.length_a   1.000
_cell.length_b   1.000
_cell.length_c   1.000
_cell.angle_alpha   90.00
_cell.angle_beta   90.00
_cell.angle_gamma   90.00
#
_symmetry.space_group_name_H-M   'P 1'
#
loop_
_entity.id
_entity.type
_entity.pdbx_description
1 polymer ?
#
loop_
_entity_poly.entity_id
_entity_poly.type
_entity_poly.pdbx_seq_one_letter_code
_entity_poly.pdbx_strand_id
1 'polypeptide(L)' 'MSEKTTRQNFTKAFREDAIKLVMEQGYSCSEAGRRLGIHSSNISRWVREFRHDQEDIAEGGVT' A
#
# COMPACT_ATOMS: atom_id res chain seq x y z
N MET A 1 -11.16 29.20 -2.63
CA MET A 1 -11.36 28.01 -1.78
C MET A 1 -11.74 26.87 -2.71
N SER A 2 -11.02 25.77 -2.91
CA SER A 2 -9.95 25.16 -2.13
C SER A 2 -8.98 24.51 -3.13
N GLU A 3 -7.70 24.74 -2.90
CA GLU A 3 -6.57 24.17 -3.63
C GLU A 3 -6.63 22.65 -3.46
N LYS A 4 -7.19 21.94 -4.45
CA LYS A 4 -7.26 20.48 -4.43
C LYS A 4 -5.87 19.98 -4.73
N THR A 5 -5.07 19.81 -3.67
CA THR A 5 -3.80 19.08 -3.66
C THR A 5 -3.84 18.01 -4.73
N THR A 6 -3.02 18.19 -5.77
CA THR A 6 -2.80 17.22 -6.82
C THR A 6 -2.28 15.97 -6.13
N ARG A 7 -3.19 15.08 -5.73
CA ARG A 7 -2.85 13.80 -5.12
C ARG A 7 -1.99 13.12 -6.15
N GLN A 8 -0.69 13.04 -5.89
CA GLN A 8 0.23 12.21 -6.66
C GLN A 8 -0.43 10.83 -6.66
N ASN A 9 -1.11 10.50 -7.76
CA ASN A 9 -1.93 9.32 -7.85
C ASN A 9 -0.98 8.15 -8.05
N PHE A 10 -0.35 7.70 -6.95
CA PHE A 10 0.20 6.36 -6.91
C PHE A 10 -0.94 5.43 -7.27
N THR A 11 -0.86 4.85 -8.47
CA THR A 11 -1.89 3.95 -8.99
C THR A 11 -2.07 2.82 -7.98
N LYS A 12 -3.30 2.33 -7.84
CA LYS A 12 -3.62 1.25 -6.88
C LYS A 12 -2.67 0.06 -7.07
N ALA A 13 -2.40 -0.27 -8.34
CA ALA A 13 -1.41 -1.27 -8.75
C ALA A 13 0.00 -1.03 -8.18
N PHE A 14 0.48 0.22 -8.12
CA PHE A 14 1.80 0.55 -7.58
C PHE A 14 1.89 0.32 -6.06
N ARG A 15 0.78 0.58 -5.36
CA ARG A 15 0.69 0.33 -3.92
C ARG A 15 0.63 -1.16 -3.64
N GLU A 16 -0.22 -1.87 -4.39
CA GLU A 16 -0.38 -3.33 -4.29
C GLU A 16 0.92 -4.06 -4.62
N ASP A 17 1.65 -3.62 -5.65
CA ASP A 17 2.96 -4.20 -6.00
C ASP A 17 3.96 -4.02 -4.83
N ALA A 18 4.01 -2.83 -4.23
CA ALA A 18 4.85 -2.57 -3.05
C ALA A 18 4.47 -3.45 -1.84
N ILE A 19 3.17 -3.62 -1.59
CA ILE A 19 2.67 -4.44 -0.49
C ILE A 19 2.97 -5.93 -0.76
N LYS A 20 2.73 -6.42 -1.97
CA LYS A 20 3.06 -7.79 -2.39
C LYS A 20 4.55 -8.06 -2.29
N LEU A 21 5.40 -7.09 -2.65
CA LEU A 21 6.84 -7.23 -2.49
C LEU A 21 7.25 -7.45 -1.02
N VAL A 22 6.58 -6.75 -0.09
CA VAL A 22 6.82 -6.89 1.35
C VAL A 22 6.21 -8.18 1.91
N MET A 23 4.97 -8.50 1.53
CA MET A 23 4.19 -9.61 2.11
C MET A 23 4.51 -10.96 1.46
N GLU A 24 4.58 -11.03 0.13
CA GLU A 24 4.86 -12.28 -0.60
C GLU A 24 6.35 -12.58 -0.68
N GLN A 25 7.19 -11.54 -0.86
CA GLN A 25 8.64 -11.73 -1.00
C GLN A 25 9.42 -11.54 0.30
N GLY A 26 8.77 -11.09 1.38
CA GLY A 26 9.41 -10.88 2.68
C GLY A 26 10.36 -9.69 2.74
N TYR A 27 10.29 -8.76 1.78
CA TYR A 27 11.13 -7.56 1.80
C TYR A 27 10.70 -6.60 2.91
N SER A 28 11.67 -5.88 3.48
CA SER A 28 11.35 -4.76 4.39
C SER A 28 10.81 -3.56 3.62
N CYS A 29 10.01 -2.71 4.27
CA CYS A 29 9.44 -1.49 3.68
C CYS A 29 10.50 -0.59 3.04
N SER A 30 11.71 -0.56 3.62
CA SER A 30 12.86 0.18 3.10
C SER A 30 13.42 -0.44 1.81
N GLU A 31 13.43 -1.76 1.69
CA GLU A 31 13.94 -2.47 0.51
C GLU A 31 12.94 -2.40 -0.64
N ALA A 32 11.66 -2.63 -0.36
CA ALA A 32 10.58 -2.43 -1.32
C ALA A 32 10.55 -0.97 -1.82
N GLY A 33 10.82 -0.02 -0.92
CA GLY A 33 10.95 1.39 -1.25
C GLY A 33 12.11 1.70 -2.19
N ARG A 34 13.29 1.14 -1.94
CA ARG A 34 14.46 1.28 -2.83
C ARG A 34 14.21 0.69 -4.21
N ARG A 35 13.55 -0.46 -4.28
CA ARG A 35 13.28 -1.17 -5.54
C ARG A 35 12.25 -0.46 -6.42
N LEU A 36 11.21 0.10 -5.80
CA LEU A 36 10.13 0.80 -6.50
C LEU A 36 10.35 2.31 -6.59
N GLY A 37 11.41 2.84 -5.96
CA GLY A 37 11.68 4.28 -5.88
C GLY A 37 10.69 5.05 -5.00
N ILE A 38 10.10 4.38 -4.00
CA ILE A 38 9.07 4.95 -3.12
C ILE A 38 9.62 5.09 -1.70
N HIS A 39 9.22 6.16 -1.00
CA HIS A 39 9.58 6.32 0.40
C HIS A 39 8.95 5.22 1.28
N SER A 40 9.73 4.63 2.18
CA SER A 40 9.30 3.57 3.10
C SER A 40 8.07 3.95 3.94
N SER A 41 7.89 5.25 4.23
CA SER A 41 6.71 5.80 4.91
C SER A 41 5.41 5.57 4.14
N ASN A 42 5.42 5.64 2.80
CA ASN A 42 4.24 5.34 1.99
C ASN A 42 3.92 3.86 2.03
N ILE A 43 4.93 3.00 1.92
CA ILE A 43 4.78 1.55 1.97
C ILE A 43 4.24 1.10 3.31
N SER A 44 4.77 1.63 4.42
CA SER A 44 4.25 1.38 5.77
C SER A 44 2.78 1.75 5.90
N ARG A 45 2.37 2.89 5.33
CA ARG A 45 0.96 3.32 5.31
C ARG A 45 0.10 2.35 4.49
N TRP A 46 0.54 1.99 3.30
CA TRP A 46 -0.22 1.09 2.41
C TRP A 46 -0.33 -0.32 2.96
N VAL A 47 0.69 -0.86 3.60
CA VAL A 47 0.62 -2.17 4.28
C VAL A 47 -0.43 -2.15 5.39
N ARG A 48 -0.53 -1.04 6.14
CA ARG A 48 -1.57 -0.86 7.16
C ARG A 48 -2.96 -0.74 6.56
N GLU A 49 -3.12 0.07 5.51
CA GLU A 49 -4.40 0.20 4.78
C GLU A 49 -4.81 -1.14 4.15
N PHE A 50 -3.88 -1.88 3.55
CA PHE A 50 -4.14 -3.18 2.95
C PHE A 50 -4.55 -4.21 3.98
N ARG A 51 -3.91 -4.24 5.15
CA ARG A 51 -4.33 -5.13 6.23
C ARG A 51 -5.76 -4.80 6.69
N HIS A 52 -6.10 -3.52 6.82
CA HIS A 52 -7.45 -3.09 7.18
C HIS A 52 -8.49 -3.43 6.10
N ASP A 53 -8.14 -3.24 4.83
CA ASP A 53 -8.97 -3.60 3.67
C ASP A 53 -9.15 -5.12 3.55
N GLN A 54 -8.10 -5.90 3.85
CA GLN A 54 -8.19 -7.37 3.91
C GLN A 54 -9.04 -7.87 5.08
N GLU A 55 -8.99 -7.20 6.24
CA GLU A 55 -9.88 -7.51 7.36
C GLU A 55 -11.35 -7.24 7.00
N ASP A 56 -11.64 -6.16 6.24
CA ASP A 56 -12.98 -5.84 5.74
C ASP A 56 -13.46 -6.82 4.63
N ILE A 57 -12.56 -7.20 3.71
CA ILE A 57 -12.85 -8.18 2.64
C ILE A 57 -13.08 -9.59 3.22
N ALA A 58 -12.40 -9.95 4.31
CA ALA A 58 -12.56 -11.26 4.95
C ALA A 58 -13.86 -11.35 5.79
N GLU A 59 -14.39 -10.23 6.28
CA GLU A 59 -15.64 -10.20 7.06
C GLU A 59 -16.90 -10.07 6.18
N GLY A 60 -16.79 -9.63 4.92
CA GLY A 60 -17.91 -9.56 3.97
C GLY A 60 -18.28 -10.88 3.27
N GLY A 61 -17.65 -11.99 3.66
CA GLY A 61 -17.72 -13.29 2.97
C GLY A 61 -18.37 -14.42 3.76
N VAL A 62 -19.17 -14.14 4.80
CA VAL A 62 -20.03 -15.16 5.42
C VAL A 62 -21.28 -14.52 6.04
N THR A 63 -22.43 -15.11 5.68
CA THR A 63 -23.83 -14.86 6.07
C THR A 63 -24.60 -13.75 5.36
#